data_AF-A0A7Y2DVL4-F1
#
_entry.id   AF-A0A7Y2DVL4-F1
#
_cell.length_a   1.000
_cell.length_b   1.000
_cell.length_c   1.000
_cell.angle_alpha   90.00
_cell.angle_beta   90.00
_cell.angle_gamma   90.00
#
_symmetry.space_group_name_H-M   'P 1'
#
loop_
_entity.id
_entity.type
_entity.pdbx_description
1 polymer ?
#
loop_
_entity_poly.entity_id
_entity_poly.type
_entity_poly.pdbx_seq_one_letter_code
_entity_poly.pdbx_strand_id
1 'polypeptide(L)'
;MNERDIFDEKQEIKKASYACVFCGERNDYDVRWLKRTKKKKIRGGLNERDRSQLEKSRDYMVRVDDQLMCKNNRCRRRFEIPTSQSVVFI
;
A
#
# COMPACT_ATOMS: atom_id res chain seq x y z
N MET A 1 11.15 9.61 17.43
CA MET A 1 9.68 9.61 17.31
C MET A 1 9.33 8.42 16.43
N ASN A 2 8.81 7.33 17.01
CA ASN A 2 8.54 6.10 16.25
C ASN A 2 7.16 6.23 15.58
N GLU A 3 7.13 6.25 14.26
CA GLU A 3 5.90 6.35 13.45
C GLU A 3 4.86 5.27 13.78
N ARG A 4 5.29 4.14 14.35
CA ARG A 4 4.42 3.03 14.80
C ARG A 4 3.48 3.35 15.96
N ASP A 5 3.78 4.38 16.75
CA ASP A 5 2.92 4.73 17.90
C ASP A 5 1.64 5.45 17.45
N ILE A 6 1.71 6.16 16.31
CA ILE A 6 0.74 7.15 15.85
C ILE A 6 -0.25 6.58 14.81
N PHE A 7 0.17 5.58 14.03
CA PHE A 7 -0.63 5.02 12.93
C PHE A 7 -1.11 3.60 13.22
N ASP A 8 -2.35 3.31 12.84
CA ASP A 8 -2.88 1.95 12.74
C ASP A 8 -2.50 1.41 11.36
N GLU A 9 -1.61 0.40 11.36
CA GLU A 9 -1.19 -0.30 10.15
C GLU A 9 -2.09 -1.52 9.94
N LYS A 10 -2.88 -1.50 8.85
CA LYS A 10 -3.70 -2.65 8.45
C LYS A 10 -3.27 -3.15 7.09
N GLN A 11 -3.01 -4.44 6.99
CA GLN A 11 -2.77 -5.08 5.70
C GLN A 11 -4.10 -5.40 5.03
N GLU A 12 -4.26 -4.95 3.79
CA GLU A 12 -5.40 -5.22 2.94
C GLU A 12 -4.93 -5.83 1.62
N ILE A 13 -5.72 -6.76 1.07
CA ILE A 13 -5.45 -7.31 -0.26
C ILE A 13 -6.44 -6.68 -1.23
N LYS A 14 -5.93 -6.01 -2.26
CA LYS A 14 -6.75 -5.42 -3.32
C LYS A 14 -6.47 -6.11 -4.64
N LYS A 15 -7.55 -6.44 -5.36
CA LYS A 15 -7.47 -6.94 -6.73
C LYS A 15 -7.17 -5.78 -7.67
N ALA A 16 -6.16 -5.95 -8.51
CA ALA A 16 -5.77 -4.99 -9.52
C ALA A 16 -5.42 -5.71 -10.82
N SER A 17 -5.95 -5.20 -11.93
CA SER A 17 -5.76 -5.79 -13.25
C SER A 17 -4.49 -5.25 -13.91
N TYR A 18 -3.48 -6.09 -14.09
CA TYR A 18 -2.21 -5.73 -14.73
C TYR A 18 -1.98 -6.51 -16.01
N ALA A 19 -1.30 -5.88 -16.97
CA ALA A 19 -0.81 -6.54 -18.17
C ALA A 19 0.64 -7.00 -17.95
N CYS A 20 0.92 -8.26 -18.28
CA CYS A 20 2.28 -8.78 -18.22
C CYS A 20 3.14 -8.16 -19.32
N VAL A 21 4.31 -7.61 -18.96
CA VAL A 21 5.25 -7.02 -19.94
C VAL A 21 5.88 -8.04 -20.89
N PHE A 22 5.83 -9.34 -20.55
CA PHE A 22 6.44 -10.40 -21.35
C PHE A 22 5.48 -11.04 -22.37
N CYS A 23 4.21 -11.23 -22.00
CA CYS A 23 3.22 -11.87 -22.88
C CYS A 23 2.05 -10.96 -23.27
N GLY A 24 1.96 -9.75 -22.71
CA GLY A 24 0.88 -8.79 -22.96
C GLY A 24 -0.46 -9.14 -22.30
N GLU A 25 -0.60 -10.31 -21.68
CA GLU A 25 -1.89 -10.76 -21.14
C GLU A 25 -2.28 -9.98 -19.89
N ARG A 26 -3.52 -9.49 -19.88
CA ARG A 26 -4.12 -8.76 -18.76
C ARG A 26 -4.90 -9.71 -17.85
N ASN A 27 -4.53 -9.73 -16.57
CA ASN A 27 -5.17 -10.55 -15.55
C ASN A 27 -5.34 -9.78 -14.25
N ASP A 28 -6.25 -10.24 -13.41
CA ASP A 28 -6.44 -9.72 -12.06
C ASP A 28 -5.47 -10.37 -11.08
N TYR A 29 -4.73 -9.54 -10.36
CA TYR A 29 -3.76 -9.96 -9.35
C TYR A 29 -4.15 -9.42 -7.99
N ASP A 30 -3.93 -10.25 -6.98
CA ASP A 30 -4.12 -9.88 -5.58
C ASP A 30 -2.85 -9.20 -5.09
N VAL A 31 -2.91 -7.87 -4.91
CA VAL A 31 -1.79 -7.06 -4.44
C VAL A 31 -2.00 -6.74 -2.97
N ARG A 32 -0.96 -6.91 -2.15
CA ARG A 32 -0.99 -6.50 -0.75
C ARG A 32 -0.72 -5.00 -0.63
N TRP A 33 -1.57 -4.35 0.14
CA TRP A 33 -1.50 -2.95 0.49
C TRP A 33 -1.42 -2.83 2.01
N LEU A 34 -0.62 -1.89 2.48
CA LEU A 34 -0.52 -1.48 3.86
C LEU A 34 -1.26 -0.16 4.00
N LYS A 35 -2.48 -0.21 4.55
CA LYS A 35 -3.24 0.98 4.88
C LYS A 35 -2.73 1.54 6.20
N ARG A 36 -2.19 2.74 6.16
CA ARG A 36 -1.79 3.51 7.34
C ARG A 36 -2.89 4.52 7.62
N THR A 37 -3.65 4.25 8.68
CA THR A 37 -4.74 5.13 9.12
C THR A 37 -4.31 5.88 10.37
N LYS A 38 -4.64 7.17 10.45
CA LYS A 38 -4.37 7.96 11.65
C LYS A 38 -5.15 7.43 12.87
N LYS A 39 -4.49 7.27 14.02
CA LYS A 39 -5.20 6.92 15.25
C LYS A 39 -6.00 8.12 15.74
N LYS A 40 -7.32 7.95 15.87
CA LYS A 40 -8.25 9.01 16.32
C LYS A 40 -8.04 9.42 17.79
N LYS A 41 -7.45 8.54 18.61
CA LYS A 41 -7.12 8.80 20.02
C LYS A 41 -5.80 8.12 20.34
N ILE A 42 -4.77 8.91 20.57
CA ILE A 42 -3.48 8.39 21.01
C ILE A 42 -3.56 8.31 22.54
N ARG A 43 -3.37 7.09 23.08
CA ARG A 43 -3.49 6.84 24.53
C ARG A 43 -2.21 7.28 25.22
N GLY A 44 -2.17 8.52 25.69
CA GLY A 44 -1.04 9.08 26.45
C GLY A 44 -0.66 10.44 25.89
N GLY A 45 -0.59 11.45 26.76
CA GLY A 45 -0.48 12.87 26.40
C GLY A 45 0.62 13.15 25.36
N LEU A 46 0.21 13.68 24.22
CA LEU A 46 1.10 14.16 23.17
C LEU A 46 1.39 15.64 23.36
N ASN A 47 2.66 16.00 23.16
CA ASN A 47 3.10 17.38 23.01
C ASN A 47 2.42 18.04 21.78
N GLU A 48 2.26 19.36 21.79
CA GLU A 48 1.60 20.13 20.71
C GLU A 48 2.16 19.84 19.31
N ARG A 49 3.46 19.53 19.19
CA ARG A 49 4.11 19.16 17.92
C ARG A 49 3.52 17.93 17.26
N ASP A 50 3.17 16.91 18.04
CA ASP A 50 2.61 15.67 17.52
C ASP A 50 1.17 15.85 17.03
N ARG A 51 0.39 16.71 17.70
CA ARG A 51 -0.96 17.08 17.24
C ARG A 51 -0.92 17.77 15.89
N SER A 52 -0.01 18.74 15.71
CA SER A 52 0.12 19.44 14.42
C SER A 52 0.60 18.53 13.29
N GLN A 53 1.42 17.52 13.57
CA GLN A 53 1.80 16.52 12.57
C GLN A 53 0.65 15.57 12.24
N LEU A 54 -0.14 15.17 13.25
CA LEU A 54 -1.32 14.32 13.07
C LEU A 54 -2.41 15.00 12.24
N GLU A 55 -2.67 16.29 12.47
CA GLU A 55 -3.68 17.06 11.71
C GLU A 55 -3.30 17.22 10.23
N LYS A 56 -2.01 17.31 9.93
CA LYS A 56 -1.49 17.43 8.55
C LYS A 56 -1.35 16.09 7.84
N SER A 57 -1.36 14.97 8.57
CA SER A 57 -1.19 13.65 7.99
C SER A 57 -2.49 13.14 7.38
N ARG A 58 -2.44 12.80 6.09
CA ARG A 58 -3.55 12.14 5.38
C ARG A 58 -3.44 10.63 5.54
N ASP A 59 -4.58 9.95 5.46
CA ASP A 59 -4.60 8.49 5.40
C ASP A 59 -4.06 8.05 4.02
N TYR A 60 -3.17 7.05 4.01
CA TYR A 60 -2.58 6.57 2.76
C TYR A 60 -2.40 5.05 2.79
N MET A 61 -2.34 4.46 1.60
CA MET A 61 -2.03 3.06 1.40
C MET A 61 -0.70 2.95 0.69
N VAL A 62 0.17 2.08 1.18
CA VAL A 62 1.45 1.74 0.54
C VAL A 62 1.34 0.35 -0.05
N ARG A 63 1.70 0.20 -1.32
CA ARG A 63 1.79 -1.12 -1.95
C ARG A 63 2.98 -1.88 -1.37
N VAL A 64 2.75 -3.13 -0.95
CA VAL A 64 3.80 -3.98 -0.36
C VAL A 64 4.44 -4.89 -1.41
N ASP A 65 3.68 -5.32 -2.41
CA ASP A 65 4.20 -6.16 -3.50
C ASP A 65 4.73 -5.29 -4.64
N ASP A 66 5.99 -5.50 -5.04
CA ASP A 66 6.60 -4.83 -6.20
C ASP A 66 6.61 -5.70 -7.46
N GLN A 67 6.54 -7.02 -7.30
CA GLN A 67 6.57 -7.98 -8.38
C GLN A 67 5.38 -8.93 -8.31
N LEU A 68 4.82 -9.25 -9.48
CA LEU A 68 3.75 -10.23 -9.63
C LEU A 68 4.18 -11.35 -10.56
N MET A 69 3.70 -12.55 -10.30
CA MET A 69 3.90 -13.69 -11.19
C MET A 69 2.75 -13.73 -12.19
N CYS A 70 3.07 -13.74 -13.49
CA CYS A 70 2.07 -13.84 -14.54
C CYS A 70 1.20 -15.10 -14.35
N LYS A 71 -0.13 -14.92 -14.33
CA LYS A 71 -1.11 -16.02 -14.21
C LYS A 71 -1.20 -16.90 -15.46
N ASN A 72 -0.66 -16.45 -16.60
CA ASN A 72 -0.60 -17.25 -17.80
C ASN A 72 0.34 -18.45 -17.61
N ASN A 73 -0.19 -19.67 -17.71
CA ASN A 73 0.56 -20.92 -17.57
C ASN A 73 1.75 -21.04 -18.55
N ARG A 74 1.69 -20.40 -19.72
CA ARG A 74 2.78 -20.41 -20.72
C ARG A 74 3.90 -19.43 -20.37
N CYS A 75 3.58 -18.32 -19.70
CA CYS A 75 4.57 -17.30 -19.37
C CYS A 75 5.20 -17.56 -18.00
N ARG A 76 4.39 -17.60 -16.93
CA ARG A 76 4.80 -17.71 -15.50
C ARG A 76 6.00 -16.84 -15.08
N ARG A 77 6.35 -15.80 -15.84
CA ARG A 77 7.45 -14.89 -15.53
C ARG A 77 7.00 -13.92 -14.44
N ARG A 78 7.94 -13.51 -13.59
CA ARG A 78 7.73 -12.42 -12.65
C ARG A 78 7.96 -11.11 -13.38
N PHE A 79 7.02 -10.18 -13.25
CA PHE A 79 7.14 -8.83 -13.78
C PHE A 79 6.92 -7.82 -12.67
N GLU A 80 7.61 -6.69 -12.76
CA GLU A 80 7.40 -5.57 -11.85
C GLU A 80 6.09 -4.87 -12.20
N ILE A 81 5.34 -4.42 -11.19
CA ILE A 81 4.09 -3.71 -11.41
C ILE A 81 4.41 -2.33 -12.03
N PRO A 82 4.12 -2.10 -13.31
CA PRO A 82 4.54 -0.88 -13.98
C PRO A 82 3.73 0.30 -13.47
N THR A 83 4.42 1.35 -13.01
CA THR A 83 3.92 2.72 -12.81
C THR A 83 2.70 2.93 -11.89
N SER A 84 2.24 1.91 -11.19
CA SER A 84 1.12 2.07 -10.26
C SER A 84 1.64 2.73 -8.99
N GLN A 85 1.10 3.92 -8.68
CA GLN A 85 1.39 4.72 -7.50
C GLN A 85 1.66 3.82 -6.30
N SER A 86 2.92 3.76 -5.85
CA SER A 86 3.32 2.98 -4.69
C SER A 86 2.64 3.47 -3.41
N VAL A 87 2.17 4.71 -3.43
CA VAL A 87 1.39 5.35 -2.38
C VAL A 87 0.11 5.92 -2.96
N VAL A 88 -1.04 5.53 -2.39
CA VAL A 88 -2.36 6.08 -2.73
C VAL A 88 -2.91 6.79 -1.51
N PHE A 89 -3.21 8.08 -1.63
CA PHE A 89 -3.90 8.83 -0.57
C PHE A 89 -5.39 8.48 -0.57
N ILE A 90 -5.96 8.25 0.62
CA ILE A 90 -7.39 8.01 0.84
C ILE A 90 -8.08 9.33 1.20
#